data_AF-A0A2H1WPD1-F1
#
_entry.id   AF-A0A2H1WPD1-F1
#
_cell.length_a   1.000
_cell.length_b   1.000
_cell.length_c   1.000
_cell.angle_alpha   90.00
_cell.angle_beta   90.00
_cell.angle_gamma   90.00
#
_symmetry.space_group_name_H-M   'P 1'
#
loop_
_entity.id
_entity.type
_entity.pdbx_description
1 polymer ?
#
loop_
_entity_poly.entity_id
_entity_poly.type
_entity_poly.pdbx_seq_one_letter_code
_entity_poly.pdbx_strand_id
1 'polypeptide(L)'
;ICPLYMFVLGLATTWWTRGGDGPLWSPMVEHEAVRCRDKWWLQVLFANNFIKPDDRCLIHTWFLAVDMQLYIICAVLTLLLGRWPRKAVKILTVCIFGSMLMNFAIIYNWQLKPMVQLMIPELMRTQFPGERSFTWLYSAPWDSLPSALIGLLAAFLYHCHQEDGYQPAQSRCLRILYRLSVPCMFLWVLGGYWMKDVTRPLVVALYATVDRPVFMALTAFAMYGFINKIDRVWWKFLSWRGWELLGRMSLSIYLTHWLISLTLLAQRTNTNRAAVFDIGCHWLGTIFLSYCAALPLHLLVELPAMRFLQSLVM
;
A
#
# COMPACT_ATOMS: atom_id res chain seq x y z
N ILE A 1 0.60 11.60 8.94
CA ILE A 1 1.66 10.95 8.12
C ILE A 1 3.01 11.65 8.28
N CYS A 2 3.16 12.90 7.82
CA CYS A 2 4.46 13.59 7.72
C CYS A 2 5.33 13.60 9.01
N PRO A 3 4.84 13.97 10.21
CA PRO A 3 5.72 14.10 11.39
C PRO A 3 6.42 12.80 11.80
N LEU A 4 5.66 11.71 11.87
CA LEU A 4 6.19 10.39 12.21
C LEU A 4 7.12 9.87 11.11
N TYR A 5 6.76 10.09 9.85
CA TYR A 5 7.58 9.67 8.72
C TYR A 5 8.96 10.34 8.73
N MET A 6 8.99 11.66 8.97
CA MET A 6 10.23 12.42 9.12
C MET A 6 11.07 11.97 10.30
N PHE A 7 10.43 11.64 11.43
CA PHE A 7 11.14 11.10 12.58
C PHE A 7 11.83 9.77 12.27
N VAL A 8 11.12 8.82 11.66
CA VAL A 8 11.70 7.52 11.29
C VAL A 8 12.80 7.67 10.23
N LEU A 9 12.66 8.59 9.27
CA LEU A 9 13.73 8.91 8.33
C LEU A 9 14.97 9.49 9.03
N GLY A 10 14.77 10.37 10.01
CA GLY A 10 15.85 10.89 10.86
C GLY A 10 16.55 9.78 11.63
N LEU A 11 15.80 8.84 12.22
CA LEU A 11 16.34 7.66 12.89
C LEU A 11 17.16 6.79 11.93
N ALA A 12 16.63 6.51 10.74
CA ALA A 12 17.28 5.68 9.73
C ALA A 12 18.60 6.29 9.24
N THR A 13 18.67 7.62 9.13
CA THR A 13 19.86 8.34 8.64
C THR A 13 20.94 8.54 9.70
N THR A 14 20.60 8.43 10.99
CA THR A 14 21.51 8.76 12.11
C THR A 14 21.73 7.58 13.06
N TRP A 15 20.83 7.37 14.02
CA TRP A 15 21.00 6.42 15.12
C TRP A 15 20.96 4.96 14.69
N TRP A 16 20.23 4.62 13.62
CA TRP A 16 20.08 3.23 13.19
C TRP A 16 21.43 2.57 12.89
N THR A 17 22.37 3.28 12.26
CA THR A 17 23.72 2.77 11.94
C THR A 17 24.54 2.39 13.16
N ARG A 18 24.26 2.99 14.33
CA ARG A 18 24.98 2.75 15.59
C ARG A 18 24.30 1.71 16.49
N GLY A 19 23.14 1.20 16.07
CA GLY A 19 22.27 0.36 16.89
C GLY A 19 22.63 -1.13 16.92
N GLY A 20 23.69 -1.55 16.21
CA GLY A 20 24.08 -2.94 16.13
C GLY A 20 25.34 -3.16 15.31
N ASP A 21 25.65 -4.44 15.15
CA ASP A 21 26.80 -4.99 14.46
C ASP A 21 26.42 -6.29 13.74
N GLY A 22 27.29 -6.77 12.86
CA GLY A 22 27.05 -8.00 12.11
C GLY A 22 27.75 -8.01 10.75
N PRO A 23 27.91 -9.20 10.14
CA PRO A 23 28.65 -9.34 8.88
C PRO A 23 27.96 -8.65 7.70
N LEU A 24 26.63 -8.47 7.78
CA LEU A 24 25.84 -7.78 6.76
C LEU A 24 25.45 -6.35 7.18
N TRP A 25 25.95 -5.86 8.33
CA TRP A 25 25.60 -4.53 8.86
C TRP A 25 25.96 -3.40 7.92
N SER A 26 27.22 -3.34 7.48
CA SER A 26 27.68 -2.32 6.54
C SER A 26 26.93 -2.35 5.20
N PRO A 27 26.84 -3.49 4.48
CA PRO A 27 26.17 -3.52 3.18
C PRO A 27 24.65 -3.36 3.23
N MET A 28 23.97 -3.66 4.36
CA MET A 28 22.51 -3.57 4.46
C MET A 28 21.99 -2.35 5.21
N VAL A 29 22.65 -1.93 6.30
CA VAL A 29 22.18 -0.85 7.17
C VAL A 29 22.94 0.44 6.88
N GLU A 30 24.28 0.41 6.87
CA GLU A 30 25.07 1.63 6.67
C GLU A 30 24.91 2.19 5.24
N HIS A 31 24.95 1.33 4.23
CA HIS A 31 24.71 1.71 2.84
C HIS A 31 23.31 2.30 2.65
N GLU A 32 22.27 1.72 3.27
CA GLU A 32 20.91 2.25 3.25
C GLU A 32 20.85 3.65 3.88
N ALA A 33 21.48 3.82 5.04
CA ALA A 33 21.54 5.11 5.72
C ALA A 33 22.30 6.18 4.93
N VAL A 34 23.35 5.82 4.17
CA VAL A 34 24.06 6.73 3.26
C VAL A 34 23.13 7.20 2.13
N ARG A 35 22.43 6.27 1.45
CA ARG A 35 21.45 6.63 0.40
C ARG A 35 20.35 7.54 0.96
N CYS A 36 19.87 7.24 2.15
CA CYS A 36 18.87 8.05 2.83
C CYS A 36 19.37 9.45 3.20
N ARG A 37 20.64 9.61 3.54
CA ARG A 37 21.25 10.92 3.80
C ARG A 37 21.39 11.78 2.53
N ASP A 38 21.58 11.17 1.35
CA ASP A 38 21.58 11.91 0.08
C ASP A 38 20.16 12.32 -0.35
N LYS A 39 19.16 11.50 -0.02
CA LYS A 39 17.80 11.60 -0.59
C LYS A 39 16.69 11.95 0.39
N TRP A 40 17.02 12.37 1.61
CA TRP A 40 16.01 12.70 2.63
C TRP A 40 15.00 13.75 2.14
N TRP A 41 15.45 14.73 1.34
CA TRP A 41 14.60 15.79 0.80
C TRP A 41 13.55 15.26 -0.18
N LEU A 42 13.84 14.19 -0.93
CA LEU A 42 12.88 13.54 -1.81
C LEU A 42 11.76 12.84 -1.04
N GLN A 43 12.08 12.31 0.14
CA GLN A 43 11.10 11.69 1.03
C GLN A 43 10.15 12.73 1.62
N VAL A 44 10.68 13.90 2.02
CA VAL A 44 9.86 15.03 2.51
C VAL A 44 8.87 15.50 1.45
N LEU A 45 9.32 15.61 0.20
CA LEU A 45 8.52 16.06 -0.92
C LEU A 45 7.62 14.97 -1.51
N PHE A 46 7.66 13.74 -0.99
CA PHE A 46 6.95 12.58 -1.56
C PHE A 46 7.23 12.39 -3.05
N ALA A 47 8.49 12.58 -3.47
CA ALA A 47 8.95 12.50 -4.86
C ALA A 47 10.03 11.42 -5.07
N ASN A 48 10.30 10.62 -4.04
CA ASN A 48 11.29 9.53 -4.03
C ASN A 48 10.98 8.39 -5.03
N ASN A 49 9.74 8.27 -5.50
CA ASN A 49 9.36 7.31 -6.54
C ASN A 49 9.59 7.83 -7.97
N PHE A 50 9.78 9.15 -8.16
CA PHE A 50 10.00 9.76 -9.48
C PHE A 50 11.46 10.13 -9.72
N ILE A 51 12.12 10.68 -8.69
CA ILE A 51 13.47 11.23 -8.84
C ILE A 51 14.49 10.19 -8.38
N LYS A 52 15.39 9.79 -9.30
CA LYS A 52 16.40 8.75 -9.10
C LYS A 52 15.81 7.43 -8.53
N PRO A 53 14.80 6.84 -9.20
CA PRO A 53 14.00 5.74 -8.65
C PRO A 53 14.76 4.42 -8.47
N ASP A 54 15.93 4.25 -9.08
CA ASP A 54 16.72 3.01 -8.96
C ASP A 54 17.62 2.99 -7.71
N ASP A 55 17.91 4.15 -7.11
CA ASP A 55 18.74 4.25 -5.91
C ASP A 55 17.86 4.66 -4.73
N ARG A 56 17.21 3.68 -4.12
CA ARG A 56 16.11 3.90 -3.18
C ARG A 56 16.64 4.05 -1.76
N CYS A 57 16.01 4.95 -1.02
CA CYS A 57 16.11 5.01 0.44
C CYS A 57 14.81 4.43 1.02
N LEU A 58 14.90 3.52 1.97
CA LEU A 58 13.76 2.89 2.65
C LEU A 58 12.73 2.40 1.64
N ILE A 59 13.02 1.30 0.94
CA ILE A 59 12.24 0.88 -0.25
C ILE A 59 10.73 0.98 -0.06
N HIS A 60 10.15 0.55 1.07
CA HIS A 60 8.71 0.61 1.32
C HIS A 60 8.10 2.01 1.13
N THR A 61 8.87 3.08 1.36
CA THR A 61 8.38 4.47 1.32
C THR A 61 7.88 4.97 -0.03
N TRP A 62 8.15 4.26 -1.15
CA TRP A 62 7.52 4.60 -2.44
C TRP A 62 5.99 4.59 -2.35
N PHE A 63 5.43 3.72 -1.50
CA PHE A 63 3.98 3.61 -1.32
C PHE A 63 3.39 4.85 -0.67
N LEU A 64 4.07 5.41 0.35
CA LEU A 64 3.66 6.67 0.99
C LEU A 64 3.64 7.83 0.01
N ALA A 65 4.62 7.88 -0.91
CA ALA A 65 4.66 8.90 -1.95
C ALA A 65 3.49 8.77 -2.93
N VAL A 66 3.25 7.56 -3.43
CA VAL A 66 2.10 7.29 -4.31
C VAL A 66 0.78 7.61 -3.60
N ASP A 67 0.63 7.24 -2.33
CA ASP A 67 -0.57 7.52 -1.54
C ASP A 67 -0.84 9.02 -1.42
N MET A 68 0.18 9.83 -1.07
CA MET A 68 0.01 11.28 -0.98
C MET A 68 -0.28 11.93 -2.35
N GLN A 69 0.36 11.45 -3.42
CA GLN A 69 0.11 11.93 -4.78
C GLN A 69 -1.34 11.65 -5.22
N LEU A 70 -1.83 10.43 -5.01
CA LEU A 70 -3.20 10.05 -5.36
C LEU A 70 -4.23 10.68 -4.42
N TYR A 71 -3.89 10.88 -3.14
CA TYR A 71 -4.73 11.60 -2.19
C TYR A 71 -5.02 13.03 -2.66
N ILE A 72 -4.00 13.75 -3.12
CA ILE A 72 -4.15 15.11 -3.66
C ILE A 72 -5.10 15.09 -4.88
N ILE A 73 -4.89 14.16 -5.82
CA ILE A 73 -5.76 14.02 -7.00
C ILE A 73 -7.22 13.74 -6.59
N CYS A 74 -7.43 12.77 -5.70
CA CYS A 74 -8.75 12.40 -5.21
C CYS A 74 -9.42 13.54 -4.43
N ALA A 75 -8.68 14.28 -3.62
CA ALA A 75 -9.19 15.45 -2.89
C ALA A 75 -9.65 16.55 -3.86
N VAL A 76 -8.84 16.88 -4.88
CA VAL A 76 -9.21 17.85 -5.91
C VAL A 76 -10.45 17.40 -6.68
N LEU A 77 -10.50 16.14 -7.12
CA LEU A 77 -11.67 15.57 -7.80
C LEU A 77 -12.92 15.62 -6.90
N THR A 78 -12.77 15.36 -5.61
CA THR A 78 -13.87 15.45 -4.63
C THR A 78 -14.41 16.86 -4.53
N LEU A 79 -13.54 17.87 -4.44
CA LEU A 79 -13.94 19.29 -4.39
C LEU A 79 -14.61 19.76 -5.69
N LEU A 80 -14.10 19.35 -6.84
CA LEU A 80 -14.65 19.73 -8.15
C LEU A 80 -15.99 19.06 -8.46
N LEU A 81 -16.12 17.77 -8.11
CA LEU A 81 -17.28 16.95 -8.47
C LEU A 81 -18.32 16.86 -7.35
N GLY A 82 -18.00 17.31 -6.13
CA GLY A 82 -18.85 17.20 -4.95
C GLY A 82 -20.25 17.81 -5.09
N ARG A 83 -20.40 18.85 -5.93
CA ARG A 83 -21.70 19.49 -6.20
C ARG A 83 -22.61 18.68 -7.12
N TRP A 84 -22.08 17.72 -7.88
CA TRP A 84 -22.82 16.97 -8.89
C TRP A 84 -22.54 15.47 -8.80
N PRO A 85 -22.94 14.79 -7.70
CA PRO A 85 -22.52 13.42 -7.41
C PRO A 85 -22.91 12.42 -8.51
N ARG A 86 -24.08 12.58 -9.14
CA ARG A 86 -24.50 11.72 -10.28
C ARG A 86 -23.64 11.93 -11.55
N LYS A 87 -23.16 13.15 -11.80
CA LYS A 87 -22.20 13.40 -12.90
C LYS A 87 -20.82 12.89 -12.53
N ALA A 88 -20.43 13.02 -11.26
CA ALA A 88 -19.17 12.51 -10.72
C ALA A 88 -19.01 11.02 -11.01
N VAL A 89 -20.05 10.22 -10.75
CA VAL A 89 -20.06 8.77 -11.04
C VAL A 89 -19.73 8.48 -12.51
N LYS A 90 -20.35 9.20 -13.46
CA LYS A 90 -20.09 9.01 -14.89
C LYS A 90 -18.66 9.39 -15.27
N ILE A 91 -18.19 10.55 -14.79
CA ILE A 91 -16.84 11.06 -15.07
C ILE A 91 -15.78 10.11 -14.50
N LEU A 92 -15.90 9.71 -13.24
CA LEU A 92 -14.98 8.78 -12.58
C LEU A 92 -14.94 7.42 -13.28
N THR A 93 -16.09 6.92 -13.73
CA THR A 93 -16.16 5.66 -14.51
C THR A 93 -15.33 5.78 -15.80
N VAL A 94 -15.47 6.87 -16.55
CA VAL A 94 -14.66 7.12 -17.74
C VAL A 94 -13.17 7.24 -17.40
N CYS A 95 -12.81 7.95 -16.33
CA CYS A 95 -11.42 8.07 -15.88
C CYS A 95 -10.81 6.73 -15.47
N ILE A 96 -11.57 5.83 -14.81
CA ILE A 96 -11.11 4.48 -14.45
C ILE A 96 -10.75 3.71 -15.72
N PHE A 97 -11.68 3.58 -16.68
CA PHE A 97 -11.40 2.85 -17.92
C PHE A 97 -10.28 3.51 -18.75
N GLY A 98 -10.22 4.84 -18.80
CA GLY A 98 -9.14 5.57 -19.46
C GLY A 98 -7.77 5.31 -18.84
N SER A 99 -7.68 5.33 -17.50
CA SER A 99 -6.43 5.02 -16.78
C SER A 99 -6.03 3.55 -16.92
N MET A 100 -6.98 2.61 -16.93
CA MET A 100 -6.71 1.20 -17.23
C MET A 100 -6.19 1.01 -18.65
N LEU A 101 -6.77 1.69 -19.65
CA LEU A 101 -6.29 1.63 -21.04
C LEU A 101 -4.87 2.21 -21.17
N MET A 102 -4.59 3.31 -20.47
CA MET A 102 -3.25 3.90 -20.40
C MET A 102 -2.25 2.92 -19.78
N ASN A 103 -2.59 2.30 -18.66
CA ASN A 103 -1.72 1.30 -18.00
C ASN A 103 -1.49 0.09 -18.91
N PHE A 104 -2.52 -0.42 -19.58
CA PHE A 104 -2.38 -1.50 -20.56
C PHE A 104 -1.40 -1.13 -21.68
N ALA A 105 -1.53 0.07 -22.25
CA ALA A 105 -0.63 0.55 -23.31
C ALA A 105 0.82 0.65 -22.83
N ILE A 106 1.05 1.18 -21.61
CA ILE A 106 2.39 1.27 -21.02
C ILE A 106 2.97 -0.12 -20.79
N ILE A 107 2.23 -1.01 -20.13
CA ILE A 107 2.69 -2.36 -19.79
C ILE A 107 3.00 -3.16 -21.06
N TYR A 108 2.11 -3.11 -22.06
CA TYR A 108 2.28 -3.85 -23.31
C TYR A 108 3.45 -3.31 -24.14
N ASN A 109 3.57 -1.98 -24.29
CA ASN A 109 4.62 -1.40 -25.11
C ASN A 109 6.01 -1.53 -24.48
N TRP A 110 6.10 -1.40 -23.15
CA TRP A 110 7.37 -1.47 -22.44
C TRP A 110 7.69 -2.87 -21.91
N GLN A 111 6.83 -3.86 -22.18
CA GLN A 111 6.99 -5.26 -21.79
C GLN A 111 7.24 -5.41 -20.27
N LEU A 112 6.48 -4.66 -19.47
CA LEU A 112 6.62 -4.64 -18.01
C LEU A 112 6.00 -5.90 -17.39
N LYS A 113 6.59 -6.36 -16.28
CA LYS A 113 6.15 -7.56 -15.58
C LYS A 113 5.38 -7.22 -14.29
N PRO A 114 4.28 -7.91 -13.98
CA PRO A 114 3.58 -7.74 -12.71
C PRO A 114 4.46 -8.22 -11.55
N MET A 115 4.23 -7.64 -10.36
CA MET A 115 5.04 -7.91 -9.17
C MET A 115 5.16 -9.41 -8.86
N VAL A 116 4.10 -10.20 -9.08
CA VAL A 116 4.10 -11.65 -8.83
C VAL A 116 5.21 -12.41 -9.58
N GLN A 117 5.63 -11.92 -10.75
CA GLN A 117 6.75 -12.47 -11.54
C GLN A 117 8.11 -11.96 -11.06
N LEU A 118 8.14 -10.85 -10.32
CA LEU A 118 9.36 -10.24 -9.78
C LEU A 118 9.70 -10.78 -8.38
N MET A 119 8.81 -11.53 -7.72
CA MET A 119 8.99 -12.12 -6.39
C MET A 119 9.97 -13.30 -6.37
N ILE A 120 11.18 -13.11 -6.89
CA ILE A 120 12.28 -14.08 -6.93
C ILE A 120 13.31 -13.70 -5.85
N PRO A 121 13.91 -14.66 -5.11
CA PRO A 121 14.79 -14.38 -3.98
C PRO A 121 15.92 -13.39 -4.28
N GLU A 122 16.55 -13.48 -5.46
CA GLU A 122 17.67 -12.61 -5.82
C GLU A 122 17.26 -11.15 -5.99
N LEU A 123 16.09 -10.91 -6.58
CA LEU A 123 15.57 -9.56 -6.80
C LEU A 123 15.04 -8.95 -5.50
N MET A 124 14.44 -9.77 -4.62
CA MET A 124 14.08 -9.34 -3.26
C MET A 124 15.32 -8.94 -2.45
N ARG A 125 16.38 -9.76 -2.51
CA ARG A 125 17.63 -9.55 -1.78
C ARG A 125 18.32 -8.26 -2.19
N THR A 126 18.34 -7.96 -3.49
CA THR A 126 19.01 -6.78 -4.05
C THR A 126 18.13 -5.54 -4.08
N GLN A 127 16.86 -5.63 -3.68
CA GLN A 127 15.88 -4.53 -3.67
C GLN A 127 15.55 -3.97 -5.07
N PHE A 128 15.51 -4.84 -6.09
CA PHE A 128 15.12 -4.51 -7.48
C PHE A 128 15.92 -3.37 -8.15
N PRO A 129 17.26 -3.42 -8.17
CA PRO A 129 18.06 -2.36 -8.79
C PRO A 129 17.91 -2.40 -10.31
N GLY A 130 17.55 -1.27 -10.93
CA GLY A 130 17.42 -1.14 -12.39
C GLY A 130 16.26 -1.94 -13.01
N GLU A 131 15.40 -2.57 -12.19
CA GLU A 131 14.24 -3.30 -12.69
C GLU A 131 13.14 -2.31 -13.11
N ARG A 132 12.99 -2.14 -14.42
CA ARG A 132 12.02 -1.22 -15.02
C ARG A 132 10.60 -1.48 -14.55
N SER A 133 10.23 -2.75 -14.35
CA SER A 133 8.90 -3.13 -13.88
C SER A 133 8.64 -2.62 -12.46
N PHE A 134 9.63 -2.62 -11.58
CA PHE A 134 9.42 -2.04 -10.25
C PHE A 134 9.25 -0.52 -10.36
N THR A 135 10.17 0.15 -11.07
CA THR A 135 10.22 1.61 -11.15
C THR A 135 9.00 2.21 -11.86
N TRP A 136 8.65 1.69 -13.04
CA TRP A 136 7.68 2.30 -13.95
C TRP A 136 6.28 1.67 -13.90
N LEU A 137 6.11 0.56 -13.19
CA LEU A 137 4.81 -0.05 -12.97
C LEU A 137 4.47 -0.08 -11.48
N TYR A 138 5.30 -0.73 -10.66
CA TYR A 138 4.93 -1.00 -9.28
C TYR A 138 4.95 0.24 -8.37
N SER A 139 6.01 1.06 -8.45
CA SER A 139 6.17 2.30 -7.66
C SER A 139 5.60 3.56 -8.31
N ALA A 140 5.06 3.43 -9.51
CA ALA A 140 4.51 4.56 -10.23
C ALA A 140 3.03 4.81 -9.86
N PRO A 141 2.60 6.07 -9.73
CA PRO A 141 1.24 6.37 -9.27
C PRO A 141 0.16 6.06 -10.30
N TRP A 142 0.48 6.07 -11.60
CA TRP A 142 -0.49 5.77 -12.66
C TRP A 142 -1.03 4.34 -12.60
N ASP A 143 -0.22 3.38 -12.16
CA ASP A 143 -0.67 1.99 -12.00
C ASP A 143 -1.74 1.85 -10.90
N SER A 144 -1.57 2.59 -9.80
CA SER A 144 -2.51 2.63 -8.67
C SER A 144 -3.69 3.59 -8.87
N LEU A 145 -3.63 4.48 -9.87
CA LEU A 145 -4.68 5.47 -10.16
C LEU A 145 -6.08 4.86 -10.35
N PRO A 146 -6.30 3.86 -11.23
CA PRO A 146 -7.63 3.25 -11.39
C PRO A 146 -8.19 2.70 -10.07
N SER A 147 -7.33 2.07 -9.26
CA SER A 147 -7.67 1.54 -7.95
C SER A 147 -8.11 2.63 -6.96
N ALA A 148 -7.42 3.77 -6.93
CA ALA A 148 -7.81 4.91 -6.11
C ALA A 148 -9.14 5.52 -6.58
N LEU A 149 -9.33 5.66 -7.90
CA LEU A 149 -10.58 6.17 -8.48
C LEU A 149 -11.78 5.24 -8.21
N ILE A 150 -11.58 3.92 -8.14
CA ILE A 150 -12.64 2.96 -7.74
C ILE A 150 -13.10 3.23 -6.30
N GLY A 151 -12.17 3.51 -5.38
CA GLY A 151 -12.51 3.89 -4.00
C GLY A 151 -13.32 5.19 -3.96
N LEU A 152 -12.90 6.20 -4.72
CA LEU A 152 -13.61 7.47 -4.83
C LEU A 152 -15.00 7.30 -5.48
N LEU A 153 -15.10 6.49 -6.53
CA LEU A 153 -16.36 6.12 -7.17
C LEU A 153 -17.32 5.47 -6.17
N ALA A 154 -16.83 4.53 -5.36
CA ALA A 154 -17.63 3.87 -4.33
C ALA A 154 -18.15 4.87 -3.28
N ALA A 155 -17.35 5.87 -2.91
CA ALA A 155 -17.77 6.94 -2.00
C ALA A 155 -18.90 7.81 -2.60
N PHE A 156 -18.78 8.22 -3.87
CA PHE A 156 -19.82 8.97 -4.56
C PHE A 156 -21.11 8.15 -4.77
N LEU A 157 -20.98 6.86 -5.11
CA LEU A 157 -22.12 5.95 -5.20
C LEU A 157 -22.84 5.82 -3.86
N TYR A 158 -22.09 5.69 -2.77
CA TYR A 158 -22.65 5.65 -1.43
C TYR A 158 -23.40 6.95 -1.09
N HIS A 159 -22.81 8.11 -1.41
CA HIS A 159 -23.45 9.40 -1.20
C HIS A 159 -24.76 9.54 -1.98
N CYS A 160 -24.79 9.18 -3.28
CA CYS A 160 -26.01 9.16 -4.08
C CYS A 160 -27.10 8.27 -3.47
N HIS A 161 -26.74 7.06 -3.02
CA HIS A 161 -27.71 6.15 -2.41
C HIS A 161 -28.27 6.68 -1.09
N GLN A 162 -27.48 7.44 -0.31
CA GLN A 162 -27.97 8.13 0.88
C GLN A 162 -28.97 9.23 0.52
N GLU A 163 -28.68 10.05 -0.50
CA GLU A 163 -29.60 11.08 -0.99
C GLU A 163 -30.93 10.49 -1.51
N ASP A 164 -30.86 9.35 -2.21
CA ASP A 164 -32.03 8.66 -2.75
C ASP A 164 -32.81 7.85 -1.68
N GLY A 165 -32.34 7.83 -0.42
CA GLY A 165 -32.97 7.06 0.68
C GLY A 165 -32.92 5.54 0.48
N TYR A 166 -32.07 5.06 -0.42
CA TYR A 166 -31.97 3.65 -0.77
C TYR A 166 -31.36 2.85 0.39
N GLN A 167 -32.03 1.80 0.85
CA GLN A 167 -31.55 0.93 1.93
C GLN A 167 -30.82 -0.30 1.36
N PRO A 168 -29.48 -0.35 1.34
CA PRO A 168 -28.74 -1.40 0.67
C PRO A 168 -28.93 -2.78 1.31
N ALA A 169 -29.22 -2.81 2.61
CA ALA A 169 -29.45 -4.04 3.37
C ALA A 169 -30.69 -4.82 2.88
N GLN A 170 -31.66 -4.15 2.27
CA GLN A 170 -32.87 -4.81 1.77
C GLN A 170 -32.64 -5.51 0.42
N SER A 171 -31.72 -4.99 -0.39
CA SER A 171 -31.41 -5.52 -1.72
C SER A 171 -30.81 -6.92 -1.66
N ARG A 172 -31.47 -7.88 -2.32
CA ARG A 172 -30.93 -9.25 -2.44
C ARG A 172 -29.63 -9.29 -3.25
N CYS A 173 -29.53 -8.45 -4.28
CA CYS A 173 -28.35 -8.37 -5.15
C CYS A 173 -27.10 -7.93 -4.36
N LEU A 174 -27.19 -6.85 -3.58
CA LEU A 174 -26.06 -6.34 -2.81
C LEU A 174 -25.59 -7.31 -1.72
N ARG A 175 -26.51 -8.04 -1.10
CA ARG A 175 -26.16 -9.11 -0.14
C ARG A 175 -25.35 -10.23 -0.80
N ILE A 176 -25.75 -10.66 -1.99
CA ILE A 176 -25.03 -11.68 -2.76
C ILE A 176 -23.64 -11.16 -3.15
N LEU A 177 -23.57 -9.95 -3.73
CA LEU A 177 -22.31 -9.34 -4.14
C LEU A 177 -21.34 -9.16 -2.97
N TYR A 178 -21.81 -8.66 -1.83
CA TYR A 178 -20.98 -8.55 -0.61
C TYR A 178 -20.47 -9.92 -0.16
N ARG A 179 -21.33 -10.94 -0.06
CA ARG A 179 -20.91 -12.28 0.40
C ARG A 179 -19.97 -12.98 -0.56
N LEU A 180 -20.07 -12.70 -1.86
CA LEU A 180 -19.15 -13.20 -2.88
C LEU A 180 -17.84 -12.42 -2.91
N SER A 181 -17.85 -11.13 -2.57
CA SER A 181 -16.65 -10.28 -2.66
C SER A 181 -15.48 -10.83 -1.84
N VAL A 182 -15.72 -11.21 -0.59
CA VAL A 182 -14.69 -11.73 0.34
C VAL A 182 -14.02 -13.02 -0.18
N PRO A 183 -14.74 -14.12 -0.50
CA PRO A 183 -14.10 -15.32 -1.06
C PRO A 183 -13.47 -15.04 -2.43
N CYS A 184 -14.07 -14.19 -3.27
CA CYS A 184 -13.45 -13.80 -4.53
C CYS A 184 -12.13 -13.05 -4.35
N MET A 185 -11.95 -12.26 -3.28
CA MET A 185 -10.66 -11.63 -2.97
C MET A 185 -9.58 -12.69 -2.69
N PHE A 186 -9.89 -13.70 -1.87
CA PHE A 186 -8.96 -14.79 -1.59
C PHE A 186 -8.63 -15.59 -2.86
N LEU A 187 -9.64 -15.92 -3.66
CA LEU A 187 -9.44 -16.61 -4.94
C LEU A 187 -8.62 -15.78 -5.93
N TRP A 188 -8.81 -14.45 -5.97
CA TRP A 188 -8.02 -13.55 -6.83
C TRP A 188 -6.54 -13.57 -6.45
N VAL A 189 -6.24 -13.43 -5.17
CA VAL A 189 -4.85 -13.45 -4.65
C VAL A 189 -4.19 -14.80 -4.91
N LEU A 190 -4.88 -15.91 -4.64
CA LEU A 190 -4.37 -17.26 -4.93
C LEU A 190 -4.21 -17.49 -6.44
N GLY A 191 -5.14 -16.96 -7.24
CA GLY A 191 -5.12 -17.00 -8.69
C GLY A 191 -3.86 -16.36 -9.30
N GLY A 192 -3.34 -15.30 -8.67
CA GLY A 192 -2.09 -14.66 -9.08
C GLY A 192 -0.88 -15.60 -9.13
N TYR A 193 -0.87 -16.70 -8.37
CA TYR A 193 0.22 -17.67 -8.42
C TYR A 193 0.42 -18.27 -9.81
N TRP A 194 -0.68 -18.52 -10.54
CA TRP A 194 -0.64 -19.09 -11.89
C TRP A 194 -0.03 -18.13 -12.92
N MET A 195 0.03 -16.83 -12.62
CA MET A 195 0.61 -15.82 -13.51
C MET A 195 2.14 -15.78 -13.47
N LYS A 196 2.80 -16.50 -12.55
CA LYS A 196 4.27 -16.51 -12.43
C LYS A 196 4.96 -17.01 -13.70
N ASP A 197 4.43 -18.07 -14.29
CA ASP A 197 5.08 -18.76 -15.42
C ASP A 197 4.54 -18.33 -16.79
N VAL A 198 3.56 -17.41 -16.81
CA VAL A 198 2.94 -16.93 -18.05
C VAL A 198 3.86 -15.94 -18.75
N THR A 199 4.27 -16.26 -19.98
CA THR A 199 5.21 -15.43 -20.76
C THR A 199 4.54 -14.65 -21.89
N ARG A 200 3.28 -14.94 -22.23
CA ARG A 200 2.58 -14.29 -23.34
C ARG A 200 2.36 -12.79 -23.02
N PRO A 201 2.96 -11.85 -23.78
CA PRO A 201 2.94 -10.42 -23.43
C PRO A 201 1.54 -9.83 -23.26
N LEU A 202 0.61 -10.24 -24.13
CA LEU A 202 -0.78 -9.77 -24.08
C LEU A 202 -1.48 -10.21 -22.78
N VAL A 203 -1.28 -11.46 -22.35
CA VAL A 203 -1.91 -12.00 -21.14
C VAL A 203 -1.31 -11.36 -19.89
N VAL A 204 0.02 -11.18 -19.89
CA VAL A 204 0.74 -10.49 -18.80
C VAL A 204 0.27 -9.04 -18.68
N ALA A 205 0.14 -8.32 -19.80
CA ALA A 205 -0.32 -6.94 -19.81
C ALA A 205 -1.77 -6.80 -19.35
N LEU A 206 -2.67 -7.67 -19.81
CA LEU A 206 -4.07 -7.70 -19.35
C LEU A 206 -4.13 -7.96 -17.86
N TYR A 207 -3.45 -8.99 -17.36
CA TYR A 207 -3.44 -9.32 -15.94
C TYR A 207 -2.90 -8.18 -15.09
N ALA A 208 -1.72 -7.63 -15.43
CA ALA A 208 -1.11 -6.52 -14.69
C ALA A 208 -2.03 -5.29 -14.62
N THR A 209 -2.75 -4.99 -15.71
CA THR A 209 -3.70 -3.86 -15.77
C THR A 209 -4.90 -4.06 -14.85
N VAL A 210 -5.41 -5.28 -14.73
CA VAL A 210 -6.64 -5.56 -13.96
C VAL A 210 -6.38 -6.00 -12.53
N ASP A 211 -5.16 -6.42 -12.19
CA ASP A 211 -4.81 -6.98 -10.88
C ASP A 211 -5.21 -6.08 -9.71
N ARG A 212 -4.67 -4.86 -9.66
CA ARG A 212 -4.99 -3.89 -8.61
C ARG A 212 -6.46 -3.40 -8.69
N PRO A 213 -7.02 -3.05 -9.87
CA PRO A 213 -8.40 -2.59 -9.96
C PRO A 213 -9.44 -3.62 -9.54
N VAL A 214 -9.27 -4.90 -9.92
CA VAL A 214 -10.21 -5.97 -9.57
C VAL A 214 -10.18 -6.20 -8.06
N PHE A 215 -9.00 -6.31 -7.46
CA PHE A 215 -8.88 -6.47 -6.01
C PHE A 215 -9.51 -5.28 -5.25
N MET A 216 -9.31 -4.05 -5.74
CA MET A 216 -9.91 -2.87 -5.12
C MET A 216 -11.41 -2.75 -5.35
N ALA A 217 -11.95 -3.19 -6.49
CA ALA A 217 -13.39 -3.26 -6.71
C ALA A 217 -14.05 -4.25 -5.74
N LEU A 218 -13.47 -5.44 -5.58
CA LEU A 218 -13.94 -6.43 -4.59
C LEU A 218 -13.89 -5.87 -3.17
N THR A 219 -12.80 -5.20 -2.80
CA THR A 219 -12.64 -4.53 -1.50
C THR A 219 -13.68 -3.42 -1.30
N ALA A 220 -13.96 -2.63 -2.33
CA ALA A 220 -14.97 -1.57 -2.28
C ALA A 220 -16.38 -2.15 -2.04
N PHE A 221 -16.74 -3.24 -2.71
CA PHE A 221 -18.01 -3.94 -2.45
C PHE A 221 -18.09 -4.51 -1.04
N ALA A 222 -17.00 -5.12 -0.56
CA ALA A 222 -16.93 -5.61 0.82
C ALA A 222 -17.14 -4.46 1.82
N MET A 223 -16.42 -3.36 1.66
CA MET A 223 -16.51 -2.16 2.49
C MET A 223 -17.92 -1.56 2.48
N TYR A 224 -18.53 -1.47 1.28
CA TYR A 224 -19.89 -0.98 1.12
C TYR A 224 -20.91 -1.82 1.92
N GLY A 225 -20.77 -3.14 1.93
CA GLY A 225 -21.61 -4.02 2.74
C GLY A 225 -21.36 -3.91 4.25
N PHE A 226 -20.10 -3.71 4.66
CA PHE A 226 -19.74 -3.51 6.06
C PHE A 226 -20.33 -2.21 6.65
N ILE A 227 -20.23 -1.10 5.92
CA ILE A 227 -20.77 0.20 6.33
C ILE A 227 -22.29 0.12 6.53
N ASN A 228 -22.99 -0.60 5.64
CA ASN A 228 -24.44 -0.80 5.71
C ASN A 228 -24.87 -1.92 6.67
N LYS A 229 -23.94 -2.52 7.42
CA LYS A 229 -24.21 -3.55 8.45
C LYS A 229 -25.02 -4.74 7.92
N ILE A 230 -24.77 -5.16 6.67
CA ILE A 230 -25.50 -6.25 6.01
C ILE A 230 -25.41 -7.55 6.82
N ASP A 231 -24.21 -7.92 7.28
CA ASP A 231 -23.98 -9.13 8.07
C ASP A 231 -23.48 -8.77 9.47
N ARG A 232 -24.33 -9.04 10.48
CA ARG A 232 -24.11 -8.61 11.88
C ARG A 232 -22.91 -9.28 12.55
N VAL A 233 -22.59 -10.53 12.18
CA VAL A 233 -21.49 -11.31 12.79
C VAL A 233 -20.15 -10.68 12.43
N TRP A 234 -19.88 -10.54 11.13
CA TRP A 234 -18.63 -9.95 10.64
C TRP A 234 -18.48 -8.49 11.05
N TRP A 235 -19.57 -7.73 11.03
CA TRP A 235 -19.55 -6.35 11.52
C TRP A 235 -19.12 -6.29 13.00
N LYS A 236 -19.68 -7.12 13.88
CA LYS A 236 -19.28 -7.16 15.31
C LYS A 236 -17.82 -7.57 15.49
N PHE A 237 -17.35 -8.56 14.74
CA PHE A 237 -15.97 -9.03 14.83
C PHE A 237 -14.96 -7.97 14.38
N LEU A 238 -15.18 -7.35 13.22
CA LEU A 238 -14.28 -6.33 12.66
C LEU A 238 -14.35 -4.99 13.39
N SER A 239 -15.50 -4.64 13.98
CA SER A 239 -15.65 -3.43 14.81
C SER A 239 -15.27 -3.63 16.29
N TRP A 240 -14.66 -4.76 16.64
CA TRP A 240 -14.24 -5.02 18.00
C TRP A 240 -13.17 -4.02 18.45
N ARG A 241 -13.39 -3.42 19.63
CA ARG A 241 -12.49 -2.40 20.22
C ARG A 241 -11.04 -2.87 20.40
N GLY A 242 -10.80 -4.17 20.54
CA GLY A 242 -9.43 -4.71 20.61
C GLY A 242 -8.61 -4.42 19.35
N TRP A 243 -9.24 -4.42 18.17
CA TRP A 243 -8.59 -4.08 16.90
C TRP A 243 -8.26 -2.59 16.80
N GLU A 244 -8.93 -1.73 17.57
CA GLU A 244 -8.74 -0.28 17.50
C GLU A 244 -7.31 0.11 17.87
N LEU A 245 -6.75 -0.50 18.91
CA LEU A 245 -5.37 -0.25 19.34
C LEU A 245 -4.37 -0.61 18.24
N LEU A 246 -4.52 -1.80 17.66
CA LEU A 246 -3.63 -2.29 16.60
C LEU A 246 -3.78 -1.46 15.32
N GLY A 247 -5.01 -1.04 14.98
CA GLY A 247 -5.30 -0.22 13.82
C GLY A 247 -4.72 1.19 13.92
N ARG A 248 -4.76 1.83 15.10
CA ARG A 248 -4.21 3.17 15.33
C ARG A 248 -2.68 3.22 15.18
N MET A 249 -2.00 2.10 15.42
CA MET A 249 -0.54 2.00 15.30
C MET A 249 -0.05 1.57 13.91
N SER A 250 -0.96 1.35 12.95
CA SER A 250 -0.65 0.81 11.63
C SER A 250 0.45 1.57 10.88
N LEU A 251 0.41 2.91 10.91
CA LEU A 251 1.45 3.75 10.27
C LEU A 251 2.81 3.59 10.96
N SER A 252 2.84 3.58 12.30
CA SER A 252 4.06 3.37 13.08
C SER A 252 4.70 2.01 12.81
N ILE A 253 3.89 0.95 12.72
CA ILE A 253 4.35 -0.41 12.36
C ILE A 253 4.87 -0.42 10.92
N TYR A 254 4.13 0.20 10.01
CA TYR A 254 4.50 0.27 8.61
C TYR A 254 5.84 1.01 8.38
N LEU A 255 6.19 2.00 9.19
CA LEU A 255 7.47 2.69 9.05
C LEU A 255 8.63 1.93 9.71
N THR A 256 8.39 1.21 10.80
CA THR A 256 9.46 0.51 11.54
C THR A 256 9.79 -0.88 11.00
N HIS A 257 8.82 -1.58 10.40
CA HIS A 257 9.00 -2.98 10.02
C HIS A 257 10.20 -3.20 9.09
N TRP A 258 10.48 -2.26 8.20
CA TRP A 258 11.60 -2.37 7.26
C TRP A 258 12.94 -2.27 7.97
N LEU A 259 13.11 -1.30 8.87
CA LEU A 259 14.33 -1.13 9.66
C LEU A 259 14.58 -2.36 10.53
N ILE A 260 13.53 -2.90 11.15
CA ILE A 260 13.61 -4.11 11.99
C ILE A 260 13.97 -5.32 11.13
N SER A 261 13.31 -5.52 10.00
CA SER A 261 13.58 -6.64 9.09
C SER A 261 15.03 -6.61 8.59
N LEU A 262 15.53 -5.44 8.19
CA LEU A 262 16.92 -5.27 7.76
C LEU A 262 17.91 -5.47 8.91
N THR A 263 17.61 -4.99 10.12
CA THR A 263 18.45 -5.20 11.32
C THR A 263 18.57 -6.69 11.64
N LEU A 264 17.44 -7.40 11.65
CA LEU A 264 17.41 -8.85 11.90
C LEU A 264 18.19 -9.63 10.84
N LEU A 265 18.16 -9.18 9.59
CA LEU A 265 18.90 -9.82 8.50
C LEU A 265 20.40 -9.48 8.56
N ALA A 266 20.74 -8.24 8.90
CA ALA A 266 22.10 -7.72 8.97
C ALA A 266 22.96 -8.43 10.04
N GLN A 267 22.33 -8.85 11.13
CA GLN A 267 22.96 -9.58 12.23
C GLN A 267 23.21 -11.07 11.92
N ARG A 268 22.61 -11.63 10.86
CA ARG A 268 22.74 -13.06 10.57
C ARG A 268 24.14 -13.39 10.04
N THR A 269 24.78 -14.37 10.67
CA THR A 269 26.08 -14.92 10.28
C THR A 269 26.00 -16.09 9.31
N ASN A 270 24.83 -16.73 9.21
CA ASN A 270 24.60 -17.89 8.36
C ASN A 270 23.83 -17.51 7.08
N THR A 271 24.11 -18.21 5.99
CA THR A 271 23.33 -18.10 4.75
C THR A 271 21.90 -18.56 4.99
N ASN A 272 20.94 -17.67 4.75
CA ASN A 272 19.53 -17.97 4.98
C ASN A 272 18.97 -18.80 3.81
N ARG A 273 18.25 -19.88 4.11
CA ARG A 273 17.54 -20.65 3.09
C ARG A 273 16.21 -19.95 2.79
N ALA A 274 15.79 -19.95 1.53
CA ALA A 274 14.46 -19.48 1.14
C ALA A 274 13.37 -20.52 1.45
N ALA A 275 13.46 -21.18 2.61
CA ALA A 275 12.48 -22.14 3.07
C ALA A 275 11.28 -21.40 3.65
N VAL A 276 10.07 -21.90 3.39
CA VAL A 276 8.81 -21.29 3.84
C VAL A 276 8.77 -21.13 5.36
N PHE A 277 9.32 -22.10 6.09
CA PHE A 277 9.40 -22.06 7.56
C PHE A 277 10.26 -20.90 8.06
N ASP A 278 11.47 -20.73 7.52
CA ASP A 278 12.39 -19.65 7.90
C ASP A 278 11.79 -18.27 7.59
N ILE A 279 11.10 -18.15 6.45
CA ILE A 279 10.37 -16.94 6.06
C ILE A 279 9.23 -16.66 7.05
N GLY A 280 8.48 -17.69 7.45
CA GLY A 280 7.40 -17.58 8.43
C GLY A 280 7.89 -17.13 9.81
N CYS A 281 8.98 -17.72 10.30
CA CYS A 281 9.61 -17.30 11.56
C CYS A 281 10.12 -15.84 11.50
N HIS A 282 10.77 -15.46 10.39
CA HIS A 282 11.23 -14.08 10.19
C HIS A 282 10.06 -13.09 10.15
N TRP A 283 8.97 -13.45 9.48
CA TRP A 283 7.76 -12.63 9.38
C TRP A 283 7.09 -12.43 10.74
N LEU A 284 6.90 -13.50 11.52
CA LEU A 284 6.33 -13.41 12.87
C LEU A 284 7.20 -12.57 13.81
N GLY A 285 8.53 -12.79 13.79
CA GLY A 285 9.47 -12.02 14.59
C GLY A 285 9.47 -10.53 14.22
N THR A 286 9.46 -10.22 12.92
CA THR A 286 9.39 -8.84 12.42
C THR A 286 8.10 -8.17 12.88
N ILE A 287 6.95 -8.84 12.75
CA ILE A 287 5.66 -8.29 13.19
C ILE A 287 5.71 -7.97 14.68
N PHE A 288 6.07 -8.94 15.52
CA PHE A 288 6.08 -8.77 16.97
C PHE A 288 6.97 -7.59 17.39
N LEU A 289 8.21 -7.54 16.89
CA LEU A 289 9.14 -6.46 17.19
C LEU A 289 8.67 -5.11 16.65
N SER A 290 8.00 -5.08 15.49
CA SER A 290 7.43 -3.85 14.93
C SER A 290 6.32 -3.28 15.79
N TYR A 291 5.47 -4.12 16.37
CA TYR A 291 4.47 -3.67 17.36
C TYR A 291 5.13 -3.12 18.62
N CYS A 292 6.16 -3.79 19.15
CA CYS A 292 6.91 -3.32 20.31
C CYS A 292 7.57 -1.96 20.05
N ALA A 293 8.18 -1.76 18.87
CA ALA A 293 8.82 -0.49 18.49
C ALA A 293 7.81 0.61 18.13
N ALA A 294 6.66 0.24 17.56
CA ALA A 294 5.63 1.18 17.17
C ALA A 294 4.93 1.82 18.37
N LEU A 295 4.81 1.13 19.50
CA LEU A 295 4.11 1.64 20.68
C LEU A 295 4.71 2.96 21.21
N PRO A 296 6.01 3.07 21.52
CA PRO A 296 6.59 4.33 21.96
C PRO A 296 6.54 5.40 20.87
N LEU A 297 6.73 5.06 19.60
CA LEU A 297 6.64 6.01 18.49
C LEU A 297 5.23 6.61 18.37
N HIS A 298 4.21 5.77 18.50
CA HIS A 298 2.83 6.21 18.45
C HIS A 298 2.50 7.16 19.60
N LEU A 299 2.91 6.81 20.84
CA LEU A 299 2.61 7.60 22.03
C LEU A 299 3.41 8.91 22.12
N LEU A 300 4.67 8.92 21.67
CA LEU A 300 5.59 10.04 21.86
C LEU A 300 5.68 10.98 20.64
N VAL A 301 5.39 10.48 19.43
CA VAL A 301 5.56 11.25 18.19
C VAL A 301 4.23 11.42 17.47
N GLU A 302 3.57 10.32 17.12
CA GLU A 302 2.37 10.36 16.28
C GLU A 302 1.21 11.07 16.99
N LEU A 303 0.85 10.62 18.20
CA LEU A 303 -0.29 11.14 18.94
C LEU A 303 -0.13 12.62 19.35
N PRO A 304 1.03 13.07 19.88
CA PRO A 304 1.22 14.49 20.19
C PRO A 304 1.20 15.37 18.93
N ALA A 305 1.83 14.93 17.83
CA ALA A 305 1.83 15.68 16.59
C ALA A 305 0.41 15.80 15.99
N MET A 306 -0.38 14.73 16.05
CA MET A 306 -1.78 14.77 15.62
C MET A 306 -2.60 15.78 16.44
N ARG A 307 -2.46 15.77 17.77
CA ARG A 307 -3.17 16.72 18.65
C ARG A 307 -2.75 18.16 18.41
N PHE A 308 -1.45 18.40 18.23
CA PHE A 308 -0.92 19.73 17.91
C PHE A 308 -1.47 20.27 16.59
N LEU A 309 -1.47 19.46 15.53
CA LEU A 309 -2.04 19.86 14.24
C LEU A 309 -3.54 20.13 14.33
N GLN A 310 -4.27 19.32 15.09
CA GLN A 310 -5.71 19.54 15.32
C GLN A 310 -5.99 20.86 16.03
N SER A 311 -5.16 21.25 17.01
CA SER A 311 -5.30 22.55 17.69
C SER A 311 -4.91 23.77 16.86
N LEU A 312 -4.21 23.59 15.74
CA LEU A 312 -3.85 24.69 14.84
C LEU A 312 -4.92 24.96 13.77
N VAL A 313 -5.71 23.94 13.42
CA VAL A 313 -6.73 24.00 12.36
C VAL A 313 -8.13 24.32 12.90
N MET A 314 -8.38 24.04 14.19
CA MET A 314 -9.57 24.47 14.93
C MET A 314 -9.33 25.82 15.60
#